data_AF-A0A3B3RRF8-F1
#
_entry.id   AF-A0A3B3RRF8-F1
#
_cell.length_a   1.000
_cell.length_b   1.000
_cell.length_c   1.000
_cell.angle_alpha   90.00
_cell.angle_beta   90.00
_cell.angle_gamma   90.00
#
_symmetry.space_group_name_H-M   'P 1'
#
loop_
_entity.id
_entity.type
_entity.pdbx_description
1 polymer ?
#
loop_
_entity_poly.entity_id
_entity_poly.type
_entity_poly.pdbx_seq_one_letter_code
_entity_poly.pdbx_strand_id
1 'polypeptide(L)'
;PTGTCDPGLLWSLAMAVPMPQNVRVEAVNDRYMLKWEWDDMWTRGSSKIVASEQLKNKDSTKSDYTVVCNQTTEHLCDYTPIKLHYFAYYLLRVRAEGPAGISNWSQCLFSPEENASLGPPSRVDVISGNSSLTVQITESLTTQNKSMSSILQAICFEVKYWEEQGHEVYSRKRRAPGMGCQSRTGHRLLEI
;
A
#
# COMPACT_ATOMS: atom_id res chain seq x y z
N PRO A 1 52.22 28.34 42.66
CA PRO A 1 51.40 27.16 43.05
C PRO A 1 49.94 27.37 42.59
N THR A 2 49.61 27.00 41.34
CA THR A 2 49.10 25.66 40.92
C THR A 2 47.71 25.36 41.51
N GLY A 3 46.64 25.15 40.75
CA GLY A 3 46.57 24.88 39.31
C GLY A 3 45.15 24.96 38.75
N THR A 4 45.13 25.08 37.43
CA THR A 4 44.03 24.98 36.47
C THR A 4 43.44 23.56 36.40
N CYS A 5 42.13 23.46 36.18
CA CYS A 5 41.51 22.32 35.52
C CYS A 5 40.62 22.83 34.38
N ASP A 6 41.18 22.82 33.17
CA ASP A 6 40.46 22.53 31.91
C ASP A 6 41.27 21.35 31.31
N PRO A 7 40.68 20.29 30.72
CA PRO A 7 39.73 20.47 29.63
C PRO A 7 38.58 19.47 29.52
N GLY A 8 37.54 19.94 28.82
CA GLY A 8 36.92 19.17 27.75
C GLY A 8 36.36 17.80 28.09
N LEU A 9 35.09 17.78 28.48
CA LEU A 9 34.20 16.71 28.04
C LEU A 9 33.08 17.37 27.24
N LEU A 10 33.42 17.71 26.00
CA LEU A 10 32.47 17.70 24.90
C LEU A 10 31.79 16.34 24.94
N TRP A 11 30.58 16.28 25.49
CA TRP A 11 29.65 15.22 25.13
C TRP A 11 29.36 15.44 23.66
N SER A 12 30.18 14.84 22.79
CA SER A 12 29.76 14.53 21.44
C SER A 12 28.61 13.53 21.60
N LEU A 13 27.41 14.04 21.85
CA LEU A 13 26.19 13.32 21.51
C LEU A 13 26.33 13.06 20.02
N ALA A 14 26.75 11.85 19.66
CA ALA A 14 26.56 11.38 18.30
C ALA A 14 25.05 11.45 18.08
N MET A 15 24.57 12.51 17.39
CA MET A 15 23.17 12.63 17.03
C MET A 15 22.86 11.48 16.08
N ALA A 16 22.30 10.40 16.60
CA ALA A 16 21.80 9.32 15.79
C ALA A 16 20.57 9.84 15.02
N VAL A 17 20.60 9.72 13.70
CA VAL A 17 19.46 10.04 12.85
C VAL A 17 18.33 9.05 13.20
N PRO A 18 17.14 9.51 13.63
CA PRO A 18 16.05 8.61 13.98
C PRO A 18 15.62 7.77 12.77
N MET A 19 14.94 6.66 13.00
CA MET A 19 14.39 5.86 11.89
C MET A 19 13.03 6.42 11.47
N PRO A 20 12.64 6.33 10.18
CA PRO A 20 11.30 6.69 9.72
C PRO A 20 10.20 5.97 10.51
N GLN A 21 9.11 6.64 10.85
CA GLN A 21 8.05 6.08 11.69
C GLN A 21 6.82 5.72 10.86
N ASN A 22 5.90 4.95 11.45
CA ASN A 22 4.59 4.63 10.87
C ASN A 22 4.63 4.14 9.40
N VAL A 23 5.59 3.25 9.11
CA VAL A 23 5.79 2.68 7.77
C VAL A 23 4.62 1.78 7.41
N ARG A 24 3.89 2.13 6.36
CA ARG A 24 2.68 1.42 5.91
C ARG A 24 2.55 1.45 4.40
N VAL A 25 1.78 0.52 3.85
CA VAL A 25 1.45 0.50 2.42
C VAL A 25 0.00 0.87 2.23
N GLU A 26 -0.26 1.89 1.43
CA GLU A 26 -1.58 2.13 0.85
C GLU A 26 -1.66 1.39 -0.49
N ALA A 27 -2.51 0.36 -0.54
CA ALA A 27 -2.61 -0.53 -1.68
C ALA A 27 -4.05 -0.65 -2.18
N VAL A 28 -4.25 -0.39 -3.47
CA VAL A 28 -5.54 -0.57 -4.16
C VAL A 28 -5.30 -1.23 -5.50
N ASN A 29 -5.99 -2.33 -5.79
CA ASN A 29 -5.76 -3.15 -6.97
C ASN A 29 -4.29 -3.58 -7.05
N ASP A 30 -3.57 -3.16 -8.08
CA ASP A 30 -2.14 -3.39 -8.29
C ASP A 30 -1.28 -2.13 -8.07
N ARG A 31 -1.83 -1.09 -7.43
CA ARG A 31 -1.11 0.14 -7.07
C ARG A 31 -0.64 0.05 -5.63
N TYR A 32 0.66 0.27 -5.41
CA TYR A 32 1.29 0.10 -4.11
C TYR A 32 2.11 1.34 -3.74
N MET A 33 1.68 2.05 -2.71
CA MET A 33 2.37 3.24 -2.23
C MET A 33 2.85 3.03 -0.80
N LEU A 34 4.16 2.89 -0.62
CA LEU A 34 4.79 2.87 0.69
C LEU A 34 4.78 4.30 1.24
N LYS A 35 4.33 4.49 2.47
CA LYS A 35 4.31 5.77 3.18
C LYS A 35 4.92 5.64 4.55
N TRP A 36 5.49 6.72 5.04
CA TRP A 36 6.08 6.80 6.37
C TRP A 36 5.94 8.22 6.92
N GLU A 37 6.21 8.38 8.21
CA GLU A 37 6.33 9.68 8.87
C GLU A 37 7.79 9.99 9.11
N TRP A 38 8.17 11.22 8.79
CA TRP A 38 9.53 11.70 8.97
C TRP A 38 9.54 13.17 9.36
N ASP A 39 10.43 13.52 10.28
CA ASP A 39 10.68 14.91 10.62
C ASP A 39 11.91 15.41 9.85
N ASP A 40 11.66 16.23 8.84
CA ASP A 40 12.70 16.77 7.94
C ASP A 40 13.76 17.59 8.68
N MET A 41 13.47 18.07 9.91
CA MET A 41 14.42 18.81 10.74
C MET A 41 15.69 18.00 11.02
N TRP A 42 15.59 16.67 11.14
CA TRP A 42 16.74 15.78 11.38
C TRP A 42 17.76 15.78 10.24
N THR A 43 17.39 16.32 9.09
CA THR A 43 18.18 16.18 7.86
C THR A 43 18.37 17.49 7.10
N ARG A 44 17.92 18.60 7.69
CA ARG A 44 18.11 19.97 7.15
C ARG A 44 17.72 20.08 5.67
N GLY A 45 16.65 19.40 5.25
CA GLY A 45 16.16 19.42 3.86
C GLY A 45 17.04 18.69 2.84
N SER A 46 18.07 17.95 3.30
CA SER A 46 19.01 17.19 2.46
C SER A 46 18.95 15.68 2.74
N SER A 47 17.80 15.22 3.25
CA SER A 47 17.45 13.81 3.38
C SER A 47 17.39 13.14 2.02
N LYS A 48 18.04 11.98 1.93
CA LYS A 48 17.76 10.98 0.92
C LYS A 48 17.06 9.84 1.63
N ILE A 49 15.80 9.60 1.30
CA ILE A 49 15.09 8.44 1.81
C ILE A 49 15.23 7.30 0.79
N VAL A 50 15.74 6.17 1.26
CA VAL A 50 15.94 4.97 0.45
C VAL A 50 14.86 3.96 0.83
N ALA A 51 14.08 3.54 -0.15
CA ALA A 51 13.07 2.50 -0.01
C ALA A 51 13.47 1.28 -0.85
N SER A 52 13.35 0.08 -0.25
CA SER A 52 13.74 -1.18 -0.91
C SER A 52 12.79 -2.33 -0.57
N GLU A 53 12.65 -3.29 -1.47
CA GLU A 53 11.91 -4.54 -1.28
C GLU A 53 12.83 -5.75 -1.23
N GLN A 54 12.31 -6.78 -0.57
CA GLN A 54 12.83 -8.12 -0.65
C GLN A 54 11.66 -9.11 -0.72
N LEU A 55 11.69 -10.02 -1.69
CA LEU A 55 10.76 -11.15 -1.70
C LEU A 55 11.07 -12.08 -0.52
N LYS A 56 10.06 -12.36 0.30
CA LYS A 56 10.20 -13.22 1.48
C LYS A 56 10.03 -14.68 1.08
N ASN A 57 11.14 -15.34 0.78
CA ASN A 57 11.17 -16.79 0.56
C ASN A 57 11.49 -17.54 1.86
N LYS A 58 10.81 -18.67 2.12
CA LYS A 58 11.05 -19.49 3.32
C LYS A 58 12.45 -20.13 3.35
N ASP A 59 13.05 -20.35 2.17
CA ASP A 59 14.28 -21.14 2.02
C ASP A 59 15.52 -20.34 1.59
N SER A 60 15.42 -19.01 1.46
CA SER A 60 16.53 -18.20 0.95
C SER A 60 17.42 -17.65 2.07
N THR A 61 18.67 -18.13 2.14
CA THR A 61 19.76 -17.59 2.99
C THR A 61 20.49 -16.40 2.36
N LYS A 62 20.24 -16.12 1.07
CA LYS A 62 20.67 -14.92 0.36
C LYS A 62 19.45 -14.20 -0.16
N SER A 63 19.25 -12.98 0.32
CA SER A 63 18.19 -12.12 -0.16
C SER A 63 18.71 -10.70 -0.26
N ASP A 64 19.00 -10.29 -1.49
CA ASP A 64 19.37 -8.91 -1.76
C ASP A 64 18.11 -8.05 -1.85
N TYR A 65 18.18 -6.88 -1.24
CA TYR A 65 17.15 -5.86 -1.37
C TYR A 65 17.35 -5.11 -2.67
N THR A 66 16.27 -4.90 -3.41
CA THR A 66 16.27 -4.02 -4.58
C THR A 66 15.89 -2.61 -4.13
N VAL A 67 16.58 -1.58 -4.62
CA VAL A 67 16.20 -0.19 -4.34
C VAL A 67 15.11 0.24 -5.31
N VAL A 68 13.98 0.72 -4.80
CA VAL A 68 12.85 1.21 -5.61
C VAL A 68 12.89 2.73 -5.74
N CYS A 69 12.88 3.41 -4.59
CA CYS A 69 13.03 4.85 -4.53
C CYS A 69 14.38 5.17 -3.90
N ASN A 70 15.14 6.00 -4.59
CA ASN A 70 16.40 6.52 -4.10
C ASN A 70 16.30 8.04 -4.04
N GLN A 71 16.65 8.61 -2.89
CA GLN A 71 16.75 10.07 -2.71
C GLN A 71 15.42 10.82 -2.90
N THR A 72 14.30 10.26 -2.43
CA THR A 72 13.04 11.01 -2.39
C THR A 72 12.98 11.94 -1.17
N THR A 73 12.46 13.15 -1.37
CA THR A 73 12.07 14.08 -0.29
C THR A 73 10.60 13.93 0.07
N GLU A 74 9.81 13.26 -0.77
CA GLU A 74 8.43 12.91 -0.46
C GLU A 74 8.42 11.76 0.54
N HIS A 75 7.53 11.80 1.54
CA HIS A 75 7.40 10.73 2.54
C HIS A 75 6.58 9.54 2.01
N LEU A 76 6.79 9.23 0.73
CA LEU A 76 6.16 8.15 0.00
C LEU A 76 7.09 7.57 -1.07
N CYS A 77 6.84 6.34 -1.46
CA CYS A 77 7.50 5.65 -2.57
C CYS A 77 6.50 4.81 -3.35
N ASP A 78 6.49 4.94 -4.68
CA ASP A 78 5.62 4.18 -5.57
C ASP A 78 6.28 2.86 -5.98
N TYR A 79 5.76 1.75 -5.46
CA TYR A 79 6.16 0.38 -5.76
C TYR A 79 5.37 -0.23 -6.94
N THR A 80 4.39 0.49 -7.49
CA THR A 80 3.60 0.04 -8.64
C THR A 80 4.46 -0.36 -9.86
N PRO A 81 5.50 0.40 -10.26
CA PRO A 81 6.26 0.11 -11.48
C PRO A 81 7.03 -1.21 -11.46
N ILE A 82 7.40 -1.71 -10.28
CA ILE A 82 8.19 -2.94 -10.13
C ILE A 82 7.33 -4.22 -10.18
N LYS A 83 6.01 -4.09 -10.29
CA LYS A 83 5.06 -5.19 -10.54
C LYS A 83 5.23 -6.37 -9.56
N LEU A 84 5.07 -6.07 -8.26
CA LEU A 84 5.05 -7.10 -7.21
C LEU A 84 4.05 -8.21 -7.55
N HIS A 85 4.46 -9.46 -7.35
CA HIS A 85 3.61 -10.62 -7.54
C HIS A 85 2.49 -10.63 -6.50
N TYR A 86 1.25 -10.76 -6.96
CA TYR A 86 0.07 -10.51 -6.13
C TYR A 86 -0.06 -11.47 -4.93
N PHE A 87 0.35 -12.74 -5.12
CA PHE A 87 0.25 -13.82 -4.14
C PHE A 87 1.55 -14.07 -3.37
N ALA A 88 2.40 -13.05 -3.23
CA ALA A 88 3.70 -13.16 -2.56
C ALA A 88 3.83 -12.19 -1.39
N TYR A 89 4.69 -12.53 -0.44
CA TYR A 89 5.04 -11.66 0.68
C TYR A 89 6.36 -10.93 0.41
N TYR A 90 6.38 -9.65 0.77
CA TYR A 90 7.51 -8.75 0.62
C TYR A 90 7.84 -8.11 1.96
N LEU A 91 9.14 -8.00 2.25
CA LEU A 91 9.63 -7.13 3.31
C LEU A 91 10.04 -5.81 2.68
N LEU A 92 9.23 -4.78 2.90
CA LEU A 92 9.52 -3.42 2.44
C LEU A 92 10.20 -2.67 3.57
N ARG A 93 11.21 -1.86 3.24
CA ARG A 93 11.93 -1.09 4.25
C ARG A 93 12.33 0.28 3.74
N VAL A 94 12.49 1.19 4.68
CA VAL A 94 12.85 2.58 4.44
C VAL A 94 13.84 3.07 5.49
N ARG A 95 14.79 3.91 5.09
CA ARG A 95 15.72 4.60 6.01
C ARG A 95 16.01 6.01 5.54
N ALA A 96 16.39 6.88 6.47
CA ALA A 96 16.85 8.22 6.17
C ALA A 96 18.38 8.25 6.08
N GLU A 97 18.90 8.93 5.06
CA GLU A 97 20.32 9.21 4.89
C GLU A 97 20.49 10.73 4.75
N GLY A 98 21.38 11.33 5.54
CA GLY A 98 21.64 12.77 5.48
C GLY A 98 23.03 13.13 5.99
N PRO A 99 23.37 14.42 6.02
CA PRO A 99 24.68 14.87 6.49
C PRO A 99 24.99 14.48 7.95
N ALA A 100 23.96 14.31 8.77
CA ALA A 100 24.07 13.89 10.16
C ALA A 100 24.31 12.38 10.34
N GLY A 101 24.15 11.58 9.28
CA GLY A 101 24.35 10.13 9.31
C GLY A 101 23.25 9.34 8.59
N ILE A 102 23.24 8.03 8.85
CA ILE A 102 22.29 7.07 8.28
C ILE A 102 21.48 6.47 9.42
N SER A 103 20.15 6.46 9.29
CA SER A 103 19.28 5.82 10.27
C SER A 103 19.29 4.29 10.15
N ASN A 104 18.84 3.62 11.21
CA ASN A 104 18.41 2.23 11.10
C ASN A 104 17.23 2.09 10.11
N TRP A 105 17.02 0.87 9.61
CA TRP A 105 15.90 0.53 8.74
C TRP A 105 14.59 0.39 9.53
N SER A 106 13.55 1.06 9.07
CA SER A 106 12.16 0.76 9.41
C SER A 106 11.56 -0.14 8.35
N GLN A 107 10.73 -1.10 8.74
CA GLN A 107 10.31 -2.19 7.87
C GLN A 107 8.86 -2.60 8.11
N CYS A 108 8.17 -3.04 7.05
CA CYS A 108 6.82 -3.59 7.10
C CYS A 108 6.70 -4.83 6.19
N LEU A 109 5.95 -5.83 6.64
CA LEU A 109 5.58 -6.98 5.83
C LEU A 109 4.35 -6.64 4.99
N PHE A 110 4.39 -6.95 3.70
CA PHE A 110 3.32 -6.63 2.76
C PHE A 110 3.03 -7.81 1.82
N SER A 111 1.76 -8.12 1.61
CA SER A 111 1.26 -9.02 0.57
C SER A 111 0.09 -8.34 -0.14
N PRO A 112 0.12 -8.17 -1.48
CA PRO A 112 -1.01 -7.59 -2.20
C PRO A 112 -2.32 -8.33 -1.95
N GLU A 113 -2.31 -9.66 -1.93
CA GLU A 113 -3.51 -10.48 -1.64
C GLU A 113 -4.12 -10.18 -0.27
N GLU A 114 -3.31 -9.97 0.76
CA GLU A 114 -3.80 -9.76 2.12
C GLU A 114 -4.08 -8.29 2.44
N ASN A 115 -3.34 -7.37 1.82
CA ASN A 115 -3.29 -5.98 2.25
C ASN A 115 -3.86 -4.99 1.20
N ALA A 116 -3.94 -5.37 -0.08
CA ALA A 116 -4.52 -4.51 -1.08
C ALA A 116 -6.05 -4.54 -1.04
N SER A 117 -6.65 -3.36 -1.04
CA SER A 117 -8.09 -3.23 -1.23
C SER A 117 -8.46 -3.37 -2.70
N LEU A 118 -9.60 -3.96 -2.99
CA LEU A 118 -10.17 -3.97 -4.33
C LEU A 118 -10.82 -2.62 -4.62
N GLY A 119 -10.40 -1.94 -5.69
CA GLY A 119 -10.91 -0.65 -6.15
C GLY A 119 -12.37 -0.72 -6.65
N PRO A 120 -13.03 0.43 -6.90
CA PRO A 120 -14.41 0.43 -7.38
C PRO A 120 -14.49 -0.26 -8.74
N PRO A 121 -15.68 -0.78 -9.12
CA PRO A 121 -15.96 -1.07 -10.51
C PRO A 121 -15.60 0.12 -11.37
N SER A 122 -15.04 -0.13 -12.54
CA SER A 122 -14.68 0.95 -13.47
C SER A 122 -15.91 1.63 -14.06
N ARG A 123 -17.03 0.92 -14.14
CA ARG A 123 -18.30 1.42 -14.65
C ARG A 123 -19.48 0.67 -14.04
N VAL A 124 -20.54 1.40 -13.74
CA VAL A 124 -21.83 0.85 -13.34
C VAL A 124 -22.89 1.54 -14.21
N ASP A 125 -23.62 0.78 -15.01
CA ASP A 125 -24.73 1.27 -15.82
C ASP A 125 -26.04 0.67 -15.30
N VAL A 126 -27.06 1.50 -15.19
CA VAL A 126 -28.42 1.09 -14.83
C VAL A 126 -29.33 1.37 -16.02
N ILE A 127 -30.01 0.32 -16.50
CA ILE A 127 -30.91 0.40 -17.63
C ILE A 127 -32.32 0.10 -17.11
N SER A 128 -33.23 1.07 -17.29
CA SER A 128 -34.64 0.91 -16.98
C SER A 128 -35.35 0.12 -18.09
N GLY A 129 -36.00 -0.97 -17.71
CA GLY A 129 -37.01 -1.66 -18.52
C GLY A 129 -38.41 -1.38 -17.99
N ASN A 130 -39.43 -1.94 -18.65
CA ASN A 130 -40.83 -1.72 -18.29
C ASN A 130 -41.20 -2.15 -16.86
N SER A 131 -40.51 -3.16 -16.30
CA SER A 131 -40.77 -3.69 -14.96
C SER A 131 -39.50 -4.19 -14.24
N SER A 132 -38.33 -3.77 -14.74
CA SER A 132 -37.05 -4.24 -14.22
C SER A 132 -35.96 -3.20 -14.37
N LEU A 133 -34.99 -3.25 -13.47
CA LEU A 133 -33.73 -2.54 -13.60
C LEU A 133 -32.64 -3.56 -13.95
N THR A 134 -31.94 -3.32 -15.05
CA THR A 134 -30.75 -4.10 -15.41
C THR A 134 -29.51 -3.32 -14.98
N VAL A 135 -28.76 -3.89 -14.05
CA VAL A 135 -27.50 -3.33 -13.58
C VAL A 135 -26.34 -4.04 -14.29
N GLN A 136 -25.55 -3.30 -15.03
CA GLN A 136 -24.32 -3.77 -15.66
C GLN A 136 -23.13 -3.23 -14.88
N ILE A 137 -22.26 -4.12 -14.40
CA ILE A 137 -21.09 -3.78 -13.60
C ILE A 137 -19.85 -4.19 -14.39
N THR A 138 -18.99 -3.22 -14.70
CA THR A 138 -17.67 -3.48 -15.28
C THR A 138 -16.64 -3.52 -14.17
N GLU A 139 -15.87 -4.61 -14.10
CA GLU A 139 -14.93 -4.86 -13.01
C GLU A 139 -13.89 -3.75 -12.83
N SER A 140 -13.30 -3.70 -11.63
CA SER A 140 -12.20 -2.79 -11.32
C SER A 140 -10.98 -3.11 -12.19
N LEU A 141 -10.23 -2.07 -12.57
CA LEU A 141 -9.09 -2.21 -13.45
C LEU A 141 -7.75 -2.17 -12.70
N THR A 142 -6.78 -2.88 -13.26
CA THR A 142 -5.36 -2.74 -12.95
C THR A 142 -4.79 -1.47 -13.57
N THR A 143 -3.57 -1.10 -13.20
CA THR A 143 -2.80 0.00 -13.81
C THR A 143 -2.55 -0.18 -15.31
N GLN A 144 -2.69 -1.40 -15.81
CA GLN A 144 -2.56 -1.74 -17.24
C GLN A 144 -3.92 -1.87 -17.94
N ASN A 145 -5.00 -1.31 -17.36
CA ASN A 145 -6.37 -1.38 -17.89
C ASN A 145 -6.88 -2.82 -18.12
N LYS A 146 -6.36 -3.79 -17.36
CA LYS A 146 -6.89 -5.16 -17.35
C LYS A 146 -7.86 -5.32 -16.20
N SER A 147 -8.83 -6.23 -16.32
CA SER A 147 -9.66 -6.56 -15.17
C SER A 147 -8.82 -7.12 -14.03
N MET A 148 -9.14 -6.74 -12.79
CA MET A 148 -8.61 -7.38 -11.58
C MET A 148 -8.88 -8.89 -11.52
N SER A 149 -9.94 -9.39 -12.17
CA SER A 149 -10.23 -10.84 -12.30
C SER A 149 -9.19 -11.58 -13.15
N SER A 150 -8.29 -10.88 -13.85
CA SER A 150 -7.13 -11.51 -14.50
C SER A 150 -6.05 -11.95 -13.50
N ILE A 151 -6.09 -11.42 -12.27
CA ILE A 151 -5.18 -11.73 -11.17
C ILE A 151 -5.93 -12.55 -10.11
N LEU A 152 -7.10 -12.07 -9.71
CA LEU A 152 -7.95 -12.68 -8.70
C LEU A 152 -8.85 -13.76 -9.32
N GLN A 153 -8.92 -14.93 -8.69
CA GLN A 153 -9.73 -16.06 -9.20
C GLN A 153 -11.24 -15.80 -9.14
N ALA A 154 -11.71 -14.92 -8.23
CA ALA A 154 -13.11 -14.53 -8.13
C ALA A 154 -13.24 -13.11 -7.54
N ILE A 155 -14.13 -12.30 -8.13
CA ILE A 155 -14.57 -11.01 -7.57
C ILE A 155 -16.08 -11.08 -7.36
N CYS A 156 -16.52 -10.72 -6.15
CA CYS A 156 -17.93 -10.74 -5.78
C CYS A 156 -18.42 -9.32 -5.45
N PHE A 157 -19.59 -8.96 -5.97
CA PHE A 157 -20.21 -7.65 -5.78
C PHE A 157 -21.46 -7.77 -4.90
N GLU A 158 -21.58 -6.92 -3.90
CA GLU A 158 -22.84 -6.72 -3.18
C GLU A 158 -23.53 -5.48 -3.73
N VAL A 159 -24.69 -5.63 -4.36
CA VAL A 159 -25.46 -4.51 -4.93
C VAL A 159 -26.57 -4.13 -3.95
N LYS A 160 -26.54 -2.91 -3.43
CA LYS A 160 -27.63 -2.31 -2.65
C LYS A 160 -28.39 -1.31 -3.50
N TYR A 161 -29.71 -1.27 -3.36
CA TYR A 161 -30.56 -0.29 -4.04
C TYR A 161 -31.74 0.16 -3.19
N TRP A 162 -32.21 1.39 -3.42
CA TRP A 162 -33.35 2.00 -2.72
C TRP A 162 -34.19 2.86 -3.68
N GLU A 163 -35.44 3.10 -3.30
CA GLU A 163 -36.34 4.03 -3.98
C GLU A 163 -36.39 5.35 -3.19
N GLU A 164 -36.37 6.49 -3.86
CA GLU A 164 -36.28 7.82 -3.22
C GLU A 164 -37.41 8.08 -2.20
N GLN A 165 -38.58 7.44 -2.38
CA GLN A 165 -39.72 7.56 -1.47
C GLN A 165 -39.87 6.41 -0.47
N GLY A 166 -38.96 5.44 -0.49
CA GLY A 166 -38.94 4.29 0.42
C GLY A 166 -37.73 4.33 1.34
N HIS A 167 -37.92 4.19 2.65
CA HIS A 167 -36.82 4.00 3.60
C HIS A 167 -36.24 2.56 3.55
N GLU A 168 -36.74 1.71 2.65
CA GLU A 168 -36.31 0.31 2.53
C GLU A 168 -35.11 0.17 1.58
N VAL A 169 -33.98 -0.26 2.12
CA VAL A 169 -32.79 -0.61 1.35
C VAL A 169 -32.82 -2.11 1.04
N TYR A 170 -32.82 -2.45 -0.24
CA TYR A 170 -32.73 -3.83 -0.71
C TYR A 170 -31.27 -4.15 -1.05
N SER A 171 -30.85 -5.40 -0.82
CA SER A 171 -29.50 -5.85 -1.18
C SER A 171 -29.52 -7.18 -1.93
N ARG A 172 -28.64 -7.31 -2.92
CA ARG A 172 -28.46 -8.53 -3.71
C ARG A 172 -26.99 -8.75 -4.01
N LYS A 173 -26.44 -9.86 -3.50
CA LYS A 173 -25.09 -10.30 -3.84
C LYS A 173 -25.09 -10.96 -5.22
N ARG A 174 -24.26 -10.46 -6.12
CA ARG A 174 -24.09 -10.98 -7.48
C ARG A 174 -22.62 -11.33 -7.72
N ARG A 175 -22.42 -12.44 -8.42
CA ARG A 175 -21.11 -12.98 -8.79
C ARG A 175 -20.74 -12.53 -10.20
N ALA A 176 -19.48 -12.17 -10.44
CA ALA A 176 -18.95 -12.18 -11.80
C ALA A 176 -18.93 -13.64 -12.33
N PRO A 177 -19.00 -13.89 -13.66
CA PRO A 177 -19.02 -15.25 -14.19
C PRO A 177 -17.69 -15.99 -13.93
N GLY A 178 -17.69 -17.03 -13.08
CA GLY A 178 -16.53 -17.91 -12.81
C GLY A 178 -16.40 -18.35 -11.34
N MET A 179 -16.81 -19.58 -11.02
CA MET A 179 -16.65 -20.32 -9.74
C MET A 179 -17.07 -19.62 -8.42
N GLY A 180 -17.14 -20.38 -7.31
CA GLY A 180 -17.86 -20.00 -6.07
C GLY A 180 -17.12 -18.99 -5.17
N CYS A 181 -17.86 -18.07 -4.53
CA CYS A 181 -17.28 -17.19 -3.51
C CYS A 181 -16.94 -18.03 -2.26
N GLN A 182 -15.66 -18.23 -1.96
CA GLN A 182 -15.19 -18.62 -0.63
C GLN A 182 -14.65 -17.37 0.09
N SER A 183 -14.91 -17.31 1.39
CA SER A 183 -14.85 -16.16 2.31
C SER A 183 -13.46 -15.51 2.52
N ARG A 184 -12.48 -15.68 1.63
CA ARG A 184 -11.10 -15.20 1.87
C ARG A 184 -10.59 -14.10 0.96
N THR A 185 -11.27 -13.73 -0.12
CA THR A 185 -10.74 -12.68 -1.01
C THR A 185 -11.84 -11.85 -1.66
N GLY A 186 -11.68 -10.51 -1.59
CA GLY A 186 -12.34 -9.55 -2.48
C GLY A 186 -13.86 -9.39 -2.34
N HIS A 187 -14.34 -8.97 -1.17
CA HIS A 187 -15.72 -8.50 -1.02
C HIS A 187 -15.78 -6.99 -1.22
N ARG A 188 -16.63 -6.51 -2.15
CA ARG A 188 -16.91 -5.08 -2.28
C ARG A 188 -18.40 -4.79 -2.32
N LEU A 189 -18.76 -3.73 -1.59
CA LEU A 189 -20.09 -3.15 -1.57
C LEU A 189 -20.26 -2.12 -2.68
N LEU A 190 -21.40 -2.18 -3.37
CA LEU A 190 -21.91 -1.23 -4.33
C LEU A 190 -23.27 -0.73 -3.85
N GLU A 191 -23.44 0.58 -3.85
CA GLU A 191 -24.68 1.27 -3.50
C GLU A 191 -25.16 1.97 -4.78
N ILE A 192 -26.40 1.69 -5.18
CA ILE A 192 -27.01 2.12 -6.44
C ILE A 192 -28.37 2.76 -6.17
#